data_AF-A0A8J7A8Z5-F1
#
_entry.id   AF-A0A8J7A8Z5-F1
#
_cell.length_a   1.000
_cell.length_b   1.000
_cell.length_c   1.000
_cell.angle_alpha   90.00
_cell.angle_beta   90.00
_cell.angle_gamma   90.00
#
_symmetry.space_group_name_H-M   'P 1'
#
loop_
_entity.id
_entity.type
_entity.pdbx_description
1 polymer ?
#
loop_
_entity_poly.entity_id
_entity_poly.type
_entity_poly.pdbx_seq_one_letter_code
_entity_poly.pdbx_strand_id
1 'polypeptide(L)'
;MDTERDFLFLNDTHTFNCFEEGEYLVIQTYPSGKKLRVEHRSFDYRAAKNYCDLESMAHDYTSFDLRIVKDSKLWTVDFDGNPQSLSEQQDWKIAQKYFQLHKDKNVECEIVVCQCSYPYFSALEIGEYSSQLRLETCLVEDNSREIDQCPNCNCALIMGERTCSRGAYGQDARLRVNSLESL
;
A
#
# COMPACT_ATOMS: atom_id res chain seq x y z
N MET A 1 -39.51 22.01 21.44
CA MET A 1 -38.67 23.03 20.78
C MET A 1 -37.29 22.68 21.26
N ASP A 2 -36.66 21.81 20.49
CA ASP A 2 -35.51 21.04 20.93
C ASP A 2 -34.27 21.83 20.53
N THR A 3 -33.42 22.05 21.53
CA THR A 3 -32.29 22.97 21.54
C THR A 3 -31.13 22.47 20.68
N GLU A 4 -30.27 23.39 20.22
CA GLU A 4 -29.08 23.16 19.36
C GLU A 4 -28.10 22.06 19.82
N ARG A 5 -28.29 21.48 21.00
CA ARG A 5 -27.55 20.31 21.48
C ARG A 5 -28.04 18.97 20.91
N ASP A 6 -29.22 18.93 20.30
CA ASP A 6 -29.76 17.72 19.68
C ASP A 6 -29.25 17.49 18.24
N PHE A 7 -28.47 18.43 17.68
CA PHE A 7 -27.82 18.30 16.37
C PHE A 7 -26.38 17.74 16.43
N LEU A 8 -25.87 17.37 17.62
CA LEU A 8 -24.57 16.70 17.73
C LEU A 8 -24.58 15.24 17.25
N PHE A 9 -25.75 14.70 16.90
CA PHE A 9 -25.92 13.37 16.30
C PHE A 9 -25.85 13.35 14.76
N LEU A 10 -25.38 14.44 14.12
CA LEU A 10 -25.33 14.55 12.65
C LEU A 10 -23.95 14.92 12.10
N ASN A 11 -22.87 14.41 12.69
CA ASN A 11 -21.56 14.36 12.03
C ASN A 11 -21.01 12.92 11.98
N ASP A 12 -21.86 12.01 11.49
CA ASP A 12 -21.53 10.64 11.07
C ASP A 12 -20.75 10.62 9.75
N THR A 13 -19.48 11.08 9.74
CA THR A 13 -18.59 10.87 8.56
C THR A 13 -17.15 10.48 8.86
N HIS A 14 -16.79 10.14 10.10
CA HIS A 14 -15.43 9.74 10.45
C HIS A 14 -15.37 8.45 11.27
N THR A 15 -15.89 7.34 10.72
CA THR A 15 -15.33 6.02 11.05
C THR A 15 -13.98 5.90 10.33
N PHE A 16 -12.97 6.59 10.86
CA PHE A 16 -11.59 6.22 10.62
C PHE A 16 -11.46 4.77 11.07
N ASN A 17 -11.24 3.83 10.14
CA ASN A 17 -10.71 2.52 10.49
C ASN A 17 -9.27 2.73 10.98
N CYS A 18 -9.09 3.18 12.22
CA CYS A 18 -7.80 3.16 12.87
C CYS A 18 -7.58 1.72 13.32
N PHE A 19 -6.70 1.02 12.61
CA PHE A 19 -6.17 -0.25 13.05
C PHE A 19 -5.15 -0.02 14.17
N GLU A 20 -5.14 -0.92 15.15
CA GLU A 20 -4.24 -0.82 16.29
C GLU A 20 -3.00 -1.67 16.09
N GLU A 21 -1.88 -1.27 16.70
CA GLU A 21 -0.62 -2.01 16.62
C GLU A 21 -0.78 -3.41 17.24
N GLY A 22 -0.31 -4.44 16.53
CA GLY A 22 -0.46 -5.84 16.93
C GLY A 22 -1.82 -6.45 16.62
N GLU A 23 -2.72 -5.71 15.97
CA GLU A 23 -4.03 -6.21 15.57
C GLU A 23 -3.94 -7.12 14.34
N TYR A 24 -4.53 -8.31 14.43
CA TYR A 24 -4.72 -9.23 13.32
C TYR A 24 -6.03 -8.96 12.58
N LEU A 25 -5.96 -8.83 11.26
CA LEU A 25 -7.08 -8.54 10.38
C LEU A 25 -7.27 -9.66 9.35
N VAL A 26 -8.49 -10.19 9.24
CA VAL A 26 -8.87 -11.06 8.13
C VAL A 26 -9.48 -10.18 7.05
N ILE A 27 -8.81 -10.14 5.89
CA ILE A 27 -9.18 -9.27 4.78
C ILE A 27 -9.65 -10.08 3.59
N GLN A 28 -10.63 -9.56 2.86
CA GLN A 28 -11.06 -10.12 1.58
C GLN A 28 -10.05 -9.74 0.48
N THR A 29 -9.43 -10.72 -0.16
CA THR A 29 -8.41 -10.53 -1.22
C THR A 29 -8.94 -10.78 -2.63
N TYR A 30 -10.07 -11.48 -2.80
CA TYR A 30 -10.73 -11.70 -4.09
C TYR A 30 -12.25 -11.53 -3.98
N PRO A 31 -12.96 -10.95 -5.00
CA PRO A 31 -12.43 -10.41 -6.26
C PRO A 31 -11.52 -9.19 -6.06
N SER A 32 -10.45 -9.13 -6.85
CA SER A 32 -9.41 -8.10 -6.77
C SER A 32 -9.94 -6.71 -7.17
N GLY A 33 -9.30 -5.65 -6.65
CA GLY A 33 -9.60 -4.27 -7.05
C GLY A 33 -10.62 -3.51 -6.18
N LYS A 34 -10.97 -4.03 -5.00
CA LYS A 34 -11.82 -3.32 -4.02
C LYS A 34 -10.97 -2.66 -2.93
N LYS A 35 -11.54 -1.62 -2.29
CA LYS A 35 -11.03 -1.05 -1.03
C LYS A 35 -10.73 -2.16 -0.03
N LEU A 36 -9.75 -1.94 0.86
CA LEU A 36 -9.45 -2.87 1.96
C LEU A 36 -10.75 -3.19 2.72
N ARG A 37 -11.21 -4.44 2.62
CA ARG A 37 -12.39 -4.93 3.29
C ARG A 37 -11.98 -5.90 4.38
N VAL A 38 -12.14 -5.47 5.62
CA VAL A 38 -11.84 -6.26 6.82
C VAL A 38 -13.12 -6.96 7.27
N GLU A 39 -13.13 -8.29 7.28
CA GLU A 39 -14.25 -9.09 7.78
C GLU A 39 -14.12 -9.37 9.27
N HIS A 40 -12.90 -9.54 9.76
CA HIS A 40 -12.65 -9.88 11.16
C HIS A 40 -11.40 -9.21 11.71
N ARG A 41 -11.43 -8.91 13.01
CA ARG A 41 -10.41 -8.21 13.78
C ARG A 41 -10.18 -8.96 15.10
N SER A 42 -8.93 -9.17 15.48
CA SER A 42 -8.58 -9.85 16.72
C SER A 42 -7.14 -9.53 17.13
N PHE A 43 -6.83 -9.55 18.42
CA PHE A 43 -5.44 -9.51 18.92
C PHE A 43 -4.87 -10.92 19.16
N ASP A 44 -5.71 -11.95 19.04
CA ASP A 44 -5.30 -13.35 19.10
C ASP A 44 -5.13 -13.90 17.68
N TYR A 45 -3.88 -14.22 17.33
CA TYR A 45 -3.51 -14.87 16.07
C TYR A 45 -4.31 -16.14 15.79
N ARG A 46 -4.47 -17.02 16.78
CA ARG A 46 -5.13 -18.32 16.58
C ARG A 46 -6.60 -18.13 16.28
N ALA A 47 -7.25 -17.20 16.99
CA ALA A 47 -8.64 -16.85 16.72
C ALA A 47 -8.81 -16.28 15.30
N ALA A 48 -7.94 -15.35 14.90
CA ALA A 48 -7.99 -14.74 13.56
C ALA A 48 -7.71 -15.74 12.44
N LYS A 49 -6.73 -16.64 12.64
CA LYS A 49 -6.38 -17.69 11.68
C LYS A 49 -7.54 -18.67 11.49
N ASN A 50 -8.14 -19.13 12.59
CA ASN A 50 -9.31 -20.01 12.54
C ASN A 50 -10.47 -19.35 11.78
N TYR A 51 -10.73 -18.07 12.02
CA TYR A 51 -11.76 -17.32 11.28
C TYR A 51 -11.44 -17.28 9.78
N CYS A 52 -10.21 -16.92 9.42
CA CYS A 52 -9.77 -16.84 8.02
C CYS A 52 -9.93 -18.18 7.28
N ASP A 53 -9.60 -19.29 7.94
CA ASP A 53 -9.73 -20.63 7.36
C ASP A 53 -11.20 -21.01 7.16
N LEU A 54 -12.05 -20.73 8.14
CA LEU A 54 -13.49 -20.97 8.05
C LEU A 54 -14.13 -20.21 6.89
N GLU A 55 -13.83 -18.91 6.76
CA GLU A 55 -14.37 -18.09 5.66
C GLU A 55 -13.87 -18.54 4.30
N SER A 56 -12.59 -18.90 4.20
CA SER A 56 -12.01 -19.40 2.94
C SER A 56 -12.62 -20.74 2.51
N MET A 57 -13.06 -21.58 3.45
CA MET A 57 -13.80 -22.82 3.15
C MET A 57 -15.28 -22.56 2.83
N ALA A 58 -15.86 -21.48 3.36
CA ALA A 58 -17.27 -21.18 3.19
C ALA A 58 -17.60 -20.52 1.83
N HIS A 59 -16.62 -20.00 1.10
CA HIS A 59 -16.85 -19.18 -0.09
C HIS A 59 -16.02 -19.63 -1.30
N ASP A 60 -16.68 -20.17 -2.32
CA ASP A 60 -16.01 -20.71 -3.53
C ASP A 60 -15.47 -19.65 -4.49
N TYR A 61 -15.98 -18.41 -4.42
CA TYR A 61 -15.64 -17.31 -5.33
C TYR A 61 -15.09 -16.08 -4.59
N THR A 62 -14.58 -16.28 -3.38
CA THR A 62 -14.00 -15.23 -2.55
C THR A 62 -12.80 -15.80 -1.84
N SER A 63 -11.75 -14.99 -1.69
CA SER A 63 -10.56 -15.39 -0.95
C SER A 63 -10.37 -14.43 0.20
N PHE A 64 -9.93 -14.97 1.32
CA PHE A 64 -9.59 -14.22 2.52
C PHE A 64 -8.15 -14.50 2.88
N ASP A 65 -7.51 -13.53 3.50
CA ASP A 65 -6.14 -13.68 3.94
C ASP A 65 -5.92 -12.93 5.26
N LEU A 66 -5.00 -13.46 6.06
CA LEU A 66 -4.70 -12.94 7.39
C LEU A 66 -3.56 -11.93 7.32
N ARG A 67 -3.70 -10.84 8.05
CA ARG A 67 -2.74 -9.75 8.13
C ARG A 67 -2.54 -9.31 9.56
N ILE A 68 -1.41 -8.65 9.85
CA ILE A 68 -1.14 -8.00 11.13
C ILE A 68 -0.78 -6.54 10.91
N VAL A 69 -1.26 -5.67 11.78
CA VAL A 69 -0.87 -4.26 11.81
C VAL A 69 0.40 -4.15 12.64
N LYS A 70 1.47 -3.71 11.99
CA LYS A 70 2.75 -3.46 12.64
C LYS A 70 3.45 -2.25 12.04
N ASP A 71 4.00 -1.39 12.89
CA ASP A 71 4.61 -0.12 12.53
C ASP A 71 3.64 0.75 11.69
N SER A 72 2.35 0.74 12.08
CA SER A 72 1.25 1.40 11.35
C SER A 72 1.06 0.95 9.90
N LYS A 73 1.59 -0.22 9.54
CA LYS A 73 1.46 -0.83 8.20
C LYS A 73 0.83 -2.21 8.31
N LEU A 74 0.19 -2.65 7.24
CA LEU A 74 -0.34 -3.99 7.17
C LEU A 74 0.73 -4.99 6.68
N TRP A 75 0.89 -6.10 7.36
CA TRP A 75 1.86 -7.13 7.00
C TRP A 75 1.15 -8.45 6.75
N THR A 76 1.66 -9.22 5.79
CA THR A 76 1.40 -10.65 5.73
C THR A 76 2.03 -11.32 6.96
N VAL A 77 1.47 -12.46 7.36
CA VAL A 77 1.95 -13.21 8.52
C VAL A 77 2.44 -14.60 8.12
N ASP A 78 3.43 -15.10 8.82
CA ASP A 78 3.87 -16.48 8.71
C ASP A 78 2.96 -17.45 9.50
N PHE A 79 3.35 -18.73 9.55
CA PHE A 79 2.62 -19.78 10.25
C PHE A 79 2.64 -19.64 11.79
N ASP A 80 3.50 -18.78 12.34
CA ASP A 80 3.59 -18.47 13.76
C ASP A 80 2.88 -17.14 14.11
N GLY A 81 2.35 -16.44 13.10
CA GLY A 81 1.68 -15.15 13.26
C GLY A 81 2.63 -13.96 13.31
N ASN A 82 3.89 -14.14 12.91
CA ASN A 82 4.85 -13.05 12.84
C ASN A 82 4.74 -12.32 11.49
N PRO A 83 4.97 -10.99 11.47
CA PRO A 83 5.04 -10.22 10.23
C PRO A 83 6.14 -10.76 9.30
N GLN A 84 5.78 -11.07 8.05
CA GLN A 84 6.70 -11.64 7.06
C GLN A 84 7.05 -10.63 5.95
N SER A 85 6.04 -10.09 5.28
CA SER A 85 6.22 -9.11 4.20
C SER A 85 5.12 -8.05 4.23
N LEU A 86 5.40 -6.87 3.68
CA LEU A 86 4.39 -5.82 3.59
C LEU A 86 3.21 -6.30 2.75
N SER A 87 2.01 -6.11 3.29
CA SER A 87 0.79 -6.46 2.58
C SER A 87 0.61 -5.57 1.36
N GLU A 88 0.18 -6.16 0.26
CA GLU A 88 -0.25 -5.40 -0.90
C GLU A 88 -1.58 -4.66 -0.65
N GLN A 89 -2.34 -5.04 0.39
CA GLN A 89 -3.60 -4.41 0.75
C GLN A 89 -3.36 -3.43 1.89
N GLN A 90 -2.90 -2.22 1.59
CA GLN A 90 -2.71 -1.14 2.58
C GLN A 90 -3.89 -0.16 2.55
N ASP A 91 -4.25 0.40 3.70
CA ASP A 91 -5.20 1.52 3.79
C ASP A 91 -4.48 2.85 3.97
N TRP A 92 -3.91 3.36 2.88
CA TRP A 92 -3.17 4.62 2.91
C TRP A 92 -4.11 5.82 2.95
N LYS A 93 -3.91 6.69 3.94
CA LYS A 93 -4.61 7.97 4.02
C LYS A 93 -3.97 8.97 3.06
N ILE A 94 -4.64 9.22 1.93
CA ILE A 94 -4.20 10.20 0.93
C ILE A 94 -4.66 11.61 1.32
N ALA A 95 -3.77 12.60 1.20
CA ALA A 95 -4.10 13.99 1.47
C ALA A 95 -5.15 14.53 0.49
N GLN A 96 -6.16 15.24 1.01
CA GLN A 96 -7.34 15.64 0.24
C GLN A 96 -7.02 16.46 -1.02
N LYS A 97 -5.94 17.25 -0.99
CA LYS A 97 -5.51 18.11 -2.11
C LYS A 97 -5.28 17.33 -3.41
N TYR A 98 -4.81 16.09 -3.32
CA TYR A 98 -4.52 15.26 -4.51
C TYR A 98 -5.78 14.82 -5.25
N PHE A 99 -6.90 14.71 -4.53
CA PHE A 99 -8.20 14.49 -5.15
C PHE A 99 -8.77 15.77 -5.79
N GLN A 100 -8.17 16.93 -5.61
CA GLN A 100 -8.66 18.19 -6.18
C GLN A 100 -7.83 18.64 -7.40
N LEU A 101 -6.57 18.19 -7.51
CA LEU A 101 -5.63 18.61 -8.56
C LEU A 101 -5.99 18.13 -9.97
N HIS A 102 -6.74 17.01 -10.10
CA HIS A 102 -7.24 16.53 -11.40
C HIS A 102 -8.19 17.52 -12.12
N LYS A 103 -8.61 18.58 -11.44
CA LYS A 103 -9.50 19.61 -12.00
C LYS A 103 -8.74 20.70 -12.75
N ASP A 104 -7.43 20.77 -12.61
CA ASP A 104 -6.60 21.69 -13.39
C ASP A 104 -6.40 21.13 -14.80
N LYS A 105 -6.61 21.97 -15.82
CA LYS A 105 -6.49 21.56 -17.23
C LYS A 105 -5.04 21.55 -17.72
N ASN A 106 -4.13 22.19 -16.99
CA ASN A 106 -2.74 22.37 -17.41
C ASN A 106 -1.78 21.34 -16.77
N VAL A 107 -2.32 20.46 -15.91
CA VAL A 107 -1.55 19.47 -15.16
C VAL A 107 -2.16 18.10 -15.41
N GLU A 108 -1.42 17.21 -16.07
CA GLU A 108 -1.77 15.80 -16.10
C GLU A 108 -1.28 15.16 -14.81
N CYS A 109 -2.20 14.65 -13.98
CA CYS A 109 -1.82 14.06 -12.71
C CYS A 109 -2.60 12.81 -12.36
N GLU A 110 -1.93 11.90 -11.66
CA GLU A 110 -2.53 10.67 -11.16
C GLU A 110 -1.88 10.24 -9.84
N ILE A 111 -2.65 9.48 -9.04
CA ILE A 111 -2.09 8.75 -7.91
C ILE A 111 -1.68 7.38 -8.43
N VAL A 112 -0.39 7.10 -8.40
CA VAL A 112 0.19 5.84 -8.83
C VAL A 112 0.54 5.01 -7.60
N VAL A 113 0.35 3.70 -7.69
CA VAL A 113 0.65 2.78 -6.59
C VAL A 113 1.87 1.94 -6.96
N CYS A 114 2.91 2.02 -6.12
CA CYS A 114 4.10 1.17 -6.23
C CYS A 114 3.73 -0.31 -6.01
N GLN A 115 4.55 -1.24 -6.49
CA GLN A 115 4.33 -2.69 -6.28
C GLN A 115 4.28 -3.11 -4.82
N CYS A 116 4.93 -2.37 -3.91
CA CYS A 116 4.81 -2.57 -2.47
C CYS A 116 3.57 -1.89 -1.85
N SER A 117 2.63 -1.50 -2.71
CA SER A 117 1.40 -0.77 -2.42
C SER A 117 1.55 0.64 -1.89
N TYR A 118 2.75 1.21 -1.89
CA TYR A 118 2.96 2.61 -1.51
C TYR A 118 2.40 3.56 -2.59
N PRO A 119 1.44 4.43 -2.27
CA PRO A 119 0.89 5.39 -3.21
C PRO A 119 1.79 6.62 -3.26
N TYR A 120 1.97 7.15 -4.46
CA TYR A 120 2.63 8.42 -4.70
C TYR A 120 1.84 9.20 -5.74
N PHE A 121 2.03 10.51 -5.76
CA PHE A 121 1.44 11.37 -6.76
C PHE A 121 2.43 11.62 -7.88
N SER A 122 1.96 11.45 -9.10
CA SER A 122 2.67 11.76 -10.34
C SER A 122 1.98 12.96 -10.98
N ALA A 123 2.72 14.04 -11.19
CA ALA A 123 2.24 15.21 -11.89
C ALA A 123 3.17 15.55 -13.05
N LEU A 124 2.60 15.71 -14.23
CA LEU A 124 3.25 16.22 -15.41
C LEU A 124 2.70 17.62 -15.68
N GLU A 125 3.50 18.62 -15.36
CA GLU A 125 3.18 20.02 -15.69
C GLU A 125 3.50 20.25 -17.17
N ILE A 126 2.48 20.61 -17.97
CA ILE A 126 2.64 20.87 -19.40
C ILE A 126 2.78 22.38 -19.60
N GLY A 127 4.03 22.86 -19.68
CA GLY A 127 4.34 24.24 -20.07
C GLY A 127 4.43 24.42 -21.59
N GLU A 128 4.38 25.66 -22.07
CA GLU A 128 4.47 25.99 -23.51
C GLU A 128 5.77 25.49 -24.19
N TYR A 129 6.83 25.25 -23.43
CA TYR A 129 8.17 24.89 -23.95
C TYR A 129 8.83 23.69 -23.28
N SER A 130 8.24 23.13 -22.21
CA SER A 130 8.80 21.99 -21.48
C SER A 130 7.74 21.30 -20.64
N SER A 131 7.80 19.98 -20.56
CA SER A 131 7.07 19.21 -19.56
C SER A 131 8.03 18.81 -18.43
N GLN A 132 7.58 18.97 -17.18
CA GLN A 132 8.34 18.55 -16.01
C GLN A 132 7.52 17.51 -15.25
N LEU A 133 8.09 16.30 -15.12
CA LEU A 133 7.54 15.25 -14.26
C LEU A 133 7.96 15.52 -12.82
N ARG A 134 6.99 15.54 -11.92
CA ARG A 134 7.19 15.68 -10.48
C ARG A 134 6.53 14.51 -9.77
N LEU A 135 7.32 13.82 -8.97
CA LEU A 135 6.86 12.73 -8.12
C LEU A 135 6.93 13.17 -6.66
N GLU A 136 5.82 13.06 -5.95
CA GLU A 136 5.76 13.42 -4.53
C GLU A 136 4.92 12.43 -3.72
N THR A 137 5.20 12.38 -2.43
CA THR A 137 4.43 11.60 -1.47
C THR A 137 3.03 12.20 -1.32
N CYS A 138 2.01 11.34 -1.36
CA CYS A 138 0.61 11.76 -1.29
C CYS A 138 -0.10 11.41 0.01
N LEU A 139 0.65 10.88 0.98
CA LEU A 139 0.14 10.53 2.30
C LEU A 139 -0.15 11.79 3.13
N VAL A 140 -1.15 11.71 4.02
CA VAL A 140 -1.50 12.81 4.93
C VAL A 140 -0.32 13.23 5.81
N GLU A 141 0.44 12.26 6.32
CA GLU A 141 1.51 12.47 7.31
C GLU A 141 2.85 12.89 6.69
N ASP A 142 3.05 12.59 5.40
CA ASP A 142 4.27 12.86 4.67
C ASP A 142 3.84 13.42 3.31
N ASN A 143 3.25 14.61 3.32
CA ASN A 143 2.62 15.21 2.14
C ASN A 143 3.61 16.13 1.40
N SER A 144 3.64 16.08 0.06
CA SER A 144 4.47 16.96 -0.79
C SER A 144 5.98 16.82 -0.66
N ARG A 145 6.46 15.71 -0.08
CA ARG A 145 7.88 15.39 -0.13
C ARG A 145 8.20 14.80 -1.50
N GLU A 146 9.10 15.45 -2.24
CA GLU A 146 9.55 14.93 -3.53
C GLU A 146 10.30 13.61 -3.35
N ILE A 147 10.03 12.65 -4.25
CA ILE A 147 10.58 11.31 -4.17
C ILE A 147 10.96 10.77 -5.56
N ASP A 148 12.19 10.28 -5.67
CA ASP A 148 12.64 9.54 -6.86
C ASP A 148 12.55 8.02 -6.64
N GLN A 149 12.57 7.60 -5.37
CA GLN A 149 12.52 6.21 -4.92
C GLN A 149 11.35 6.02 -3.96
N CYS A 150 10.75 4.83 -4.00
CA CYS A 150 9.67 4.46 -3.10
C CYS A 150 10.15 4.51 -1.64
N PRO A 151 9.57 5.32 -0.76
CA PRO A 151 9.97 5.39 0.65
C PRO A 151 9.83 4.06 1.40
N ASN A 152 8.99 3.14 0.89
CA ASN A 152 8.69 1.87 1.55
C ASN A 152 9.62 0.74 1.11
N CYS A 153 9.86 0.57 -0.20
CA CYS A 153 10.67 -0.52 -0.74
C CYS A 153 11.96 -0.09 -1.44
N ASN A 154 12.25 1.22 -1.45
CA ASN A 154 13.41 1.85 -2.07
C ASN A 154 13.59 1.58 -3.58
N CYS A 155 12.55 1.09 -4.26
CA CYS A 155 12.56 0.89 -5.71
C CYS A 155 12.42 2.23 -6.43
N ALA A 156 13.11 2.38 -7.57
CA ALA A 156 12.94 3.55 -8.43
C ALA A 156 11.49 3.66 -8.91
N LEU A 157 10.88 4.85 -8.77
CA LEU A 157 9.48 5.07 -9.14
C LEU A 157 9.30 5.40 -10.63
N ILE A 158 10.39 5.76 -11.31
CA ILE A 158 10.43 5.99 -12.75
C ILE A 158 11.25 4.86 -13.37
N MET A 159 10.63 4.03 -14.21
CA MET A 159 11.32 3.42 -15.33
C MET A 159 10.31 3.26 -16.48
N GLY A 160 10.50 4.03 -17.55
CA GLY A 160 10.17 3.51 -18.87
C GLY A 160 10.84 2.14 -18.98
N GLU A 161 10.04 1.09 -19.03
CA GLU A 161 10.44 -0.31 -19.23
C GLU A 161 11.70 -0.74 -18.44
N ARG A 162 11.55 -1.26 -17.21
CA ARG A 162 12.26 -2.48 -16.76
C ARG A 162 11.84 -2.94 -15.36
N THR A 163 11.47 -4.21 -15.32
CA THR A 163 11.40 -5.16 -14.20
C THR A 163 12.00 -4.72 -12.87
N CYS A 164 11.15 -4.67 -11.84
CA CYS A 164 11.55 -4.82 -10.45
C CYS A 164 12.02 -6.27 -10.24
N SER A 165 13.33 -6.52 -10.40
CA SER A 165 13.93 -7.77 -9.94
C SER A 165 13.90 -7.78 -8.42
N ARG A 166 12.94 -8.52 -7.86
CA ARG A 166 12.95 -8.94 -6.45
C ARG A 166 14.37 -9.39 -6.09
N GLY A 167 14.95 -8.75 -5.08
CA GLY A 167 16.27 -9.10 -4.56
C GLY A 167 16.34 -10.59 -4.22
N ALA A 168 17.13 -11.32 -5.00
CA ALA A 168 17.60 -12.63 -4.62
C ALA A 168 18.62 -12.45 -3.49
N TYR A 169 18.25 -12.89 -2.30
CA TYR A 169 19.20 -13.09 -1.20
C TYR A 169 20.25 -14.13 -1.62
N GLY A 170 21.52 -13.72 -1.53
CA GLY A 170 22.73 -14.51 -1.28
C GLY A 170 22.87 -15.92 -1.86
N GLN A 171 23.84 -16.08 -2.76
CA GLN A 171 24.83 -17.16 -2.65
C GLN A 171 26.17 -16.69 -3.22
N ASP A 172 27.10 -16.45 -2.29
CA ASP A 172 28.54 -16.43 -2.51
C ASP A 172 28.98 -17.78 -3.09
N ALA A 173 29.74 -17.78 -4.21
CA ALA A 173 30.82 -18.74 -4.43
C ALA A 173 31.56 -18.52 -5.77
N ARG A 174 32.80 -18.06 -5.63
CA ARG A 174 34.01 -18.55 -6.32
C ARG A 174 34.23 -18.16 -7.79
N LEU A 175 35.10 -17.14 -7.92
CA LEU A 175 36.39 -17.22 -8.63
C LEU A 175 36.55 -18.43 -9.59
N ARG A 176 36.55 -18.16 -10.89
CA ARG A 176 37.54 -18.72 -11.81
C ARG A 176 37.90 -17.70 -12.88
N VAL A 177 39.10 -17.16 -12.71
CA VAL A 177 39.95 -16.62 -13.78
C VAL A 177 40.08 -17.69 -14.86
N ASN A 178 39.85 -17.32 -16.12
CA ASN A 178 40.69 -17.79 -17.22
C ASN A 178 40.62 -16.79 -18.37
N SER A 179 41.75 -16.11 -18.52
CA SER A 179 42.22 -15.36 -19.68
C SER A 179 42.03 -16.13 -20.98
N LEU A 180 41.49 -15.44 -21.99
CA LEU A 180 41.65 -15.79 -23.40
C LEU A 180 41.94 -14.51 -24.17
N GLU A 181 43.22 -14.25 -24.38
CA GLU A 181 43.69 -13.49 -25.54
C GLU A 181 44.90 -14.22 -26.14
N SER A 182 44.80 -14.48 -27.44
CA SER A 182 45.89 -14.55 -28.44
C SER A 182 46.67 -15.87 -28.62
N LEU A 183 46.13 -16.79 -29.43
CA LEU A 183 46.48 -16.98 -30.86
C LEU A 183 45.75 -18.21 -31.44
#